data_AF-A0AA42L7N6-F1
#
_entry.id   AF-A0AA42L7N6-F1
#
_cell.length_a   1.000
_cell.length_b   1.000
_cell.length_c   1.000
_cell.angle_alpha   90.00
_cell.angle_beta   90.00
_cell.angle_gamma   90.00
#
_symmetry.space_group_name_H-M   'P 1'
#
loop_
_entity.id
_entity.type
_entity.pdbx_description
1 polymer ?
#
loop_
_entity_poly.entity_id
_entity_poly.type
_entity_poly.pdbx_seq_one_letter_code
_entity_poly.pdbx_strand_id
1 'polypeptide(L)'
;MDAAVTEAAPAQSGAPLAQAIVRNVEQVLQGKHQQVEWALAAMVASGHVLLEDVPGLGKTMLARALATSVGLSFKRIQFTADLMPSDIVGGPVYNPKDGSFALRPGPVFAHIVLADEVNRANPRAQSALLECMEEGQVTLDGHSLPLPQPFVVLATQNPMDMAGTFPLPEAQMDRFLIRLSLGYPDFATEAGLIQSQQFAHPIQRLQPVCTPAQFADLAEGARAVIVTPEMAQFMAQIVAATRTHPMLRFGASPRGTLGLARMARALSHVRGQRYVEPAVVREVAPAVLAHRIVLAQPHVQAHPVQATENVVREILALQRTPR
;
A
#
# COMPACT_ATOMS: atom_id res chain seq x y z
N MET A 1 16.33 -34.00 -25.25
CA MET A 1 16.40 -32.66 -25.87
C MET A 1 16.22 -31.67 -24.75
N ASP A 2 17.35 -31.30 -24.15
CA ASP A 2 17.44 -30.34 -23.06
C ASP A 2 17.08 -28.95 -23.57
N ALA A 3 15.99 -28.39 -23.06
CA ALA A 3 15.67 -26.99 -23.27
C ALA A 3 16.47 -26.18 -22.25
N ALA A 4 17.51 -25.51 -22.74
CA ALA A 4 18.35 -24.61 -22.00
C ALA A 4 17.51 -23.57 -21.24
N VAL A 5 17.63 -23.58 -19.91
CA VAL A 5 17.24 -22.46 -19.07
C VAL A 5 18.22 -21.34 -19.40
N THR A 6 17.79 -20.38 -20.21
CA THR A 6 18.54 -19.17 -20.50
C THR A 6 18.87 -18.48 -19.18
N GLU A 7 20.15 -18.41 -18.84
CA GLU A 7 20.69 -17.67 -17.71
C GLU A 7 20.27 -16.20 -17.86
N ALA A 8 19.23 -15.80 -17.12
CA ALA A 8 18.90 -14.40 -16.95
C ALA A 8 20.08 -13.70 -16.28
N ALA A 9 20.53 -12.58 -16.85
CA ALA A 9 21.57 -11.75 -16.26
C ALA A 9 21.29 -11.50 -14.77
N PRO A 10 22.31 -11.52 -13.90
CA PRO A 10 22.09 -11.44 -12.46
C PRO A 10 21.37 -10.12 -12.14
N ALA A 11 20.10 -10.21 -11.74
CA ALA A 11 19.41 -9.11 -11.12
C ALA A 11 20.32 -8.61 -9.98
N GLN A 12 20.85 -7.40 -10.12
CA GLN A 12 21.62 -6.77 -9.05
C GLN A 12 20.72 -6.78 -7.82
N SER A 13 21.22 -7.32 -6.70
CA SER A 13 20.41 -7.50 -5.49
C SER A 13 19.92 -6.12 -5.04
N GLY A 14 18.62 -5.85 -5.16
CA GLY A 14 17.98 -4.63 -4.66
C GLY A 14 17.95 -4.57 -3.13
N ALA A 15 18.29 -5.66 -2.45
CA ALA A 15 18.23 -5.81 -1.01
C ALA A 15 19.05 -4.77 -0.21
N PRO A 16 20.30 -4.43 -0.57
CA PRO A 16 21.07 -3.44 0.19
C PRO A 16 20.41 -2.06 0.16
N LEU A 17 19.84 -1.67 -0.99
CA LEU A 17 19.11 -0.42 -1.14
C LEU A 17 17.80 -0.46 -0.35
N ALA A 18 17.04 -1.55 -0.45
CA ALA A 18 15.80 -1.73 0.29
C ALA A 18 16.04 -1.69 1.81
N GLN A 19 17.08 -2.37 2.31
CA GLN A 19 17.49 -2.32 3.71
C GLN A 19 17.98 -0.93 4.15
N ALA A 20 18.62 -0.17 3.26
CA ALA A 20 18.98 1.21 3.54
C ALA A 20 17.72 2.09 3.69
N ILE A 21 16.71 1.91 2.82
CA ILE A 21 15.43 2.62 2.90
C ILE A 21 14.70 2.26 4.20
N VAL A 22 14.57 0.97 4.53
CA VAL A 22 13.91 0.50 5.76
C VAL A 22 14.57 1.12 6.99
N ARG A 23 15.90 1.01 7.11
CA ARG A 23 16.66 1.60 8.23
C ARG A 23 16.52 3.12 8.32
N ASN A 24 16.40 3.80 7.17
CA ASN A 24 16.20 5.24 7.16
C ASN A 24 14.81 5.61 7.72
N VAL A 25 13.77 4.88 7.32
CA VAL A 25 12.41 5.08 7.83
C VAL A 25 12.31 4.76 9.33
N GLU A 26 13.00 3.74 9.81
CA GLU A 26 13.00 3.31 11.21
C GLU A 26 13.60 4.35 12.18
N GLN A 27 14.41 5.30 11.69
CA GLN A 27 14.85 6.45 12.50
C GLN A 27 13.66 7.34 12.91
N VAL A 28 12.60 7.33 12.12
CA VAL A 28 11.37 8.11 12.35
C VAL A 28 10.29 7.24 13.00
N LEU A 29 10.15 5.99 12.54
CA LEU A 29 9.13 5.05 12.98
C LEU A 29 9.75 3.82 13.64
N GLN A 30 10.04 3.94 14.93
CA GLN A 30 10.72 2.90 15.72
C GLN A 30 9.78 1.71 16.01
N GLY A 31 10.33 0.49 16.08
CA GLY A 31 9.59 -0.72 16.48
C GLY A 31 8.57 -1.24 15.46
N LYS A 32 8.61 -0.75 14.21
CA LYS A 32 7.63 -1.09 13.14
C LYS A 32 8.28 -1.71 11.90
N HIS A 33 9.34 -2.51 12.09
CA HIS A 33 10.16 -3.08 11.00
C HIS A 33 9.32 -3.75 9.92
N GLN A 34 8.46 -4.70 10.32
CA GLN A 34 7.64 -5.47 9.38
C GLN A 34 6.68 -4.56 8.59
N GLN A 35 6.06 -3.58 9.24
CA GLN A 35 5.15 -2.65 8.58
C GLN A 35 5.87 -1.75 7.59
N VAL A 36 7.09 -1.32 7.92
CA VAL A 36 7.95 -0.55 7.01
C VAL A 36 8.37 -1.39 5.81
N GLU A 37 8.79 -2.64 6.02
CA GLU A 37 9.12 -3.58 4.93
C GLU A 37 7.92 -3.81 4.01
N TRP A 38 6.74 -4.08 4.57
CA TRP A 38 5.53 -4.33 3.78
C TRP A 38 5.07 -3.08 3.02
N ALA A 39 5.14 -1.90 3.62
CA ALA A 39 4.81 -0.65 2.94
C ALA A 39 5.78 -0.37 1.78
N LEU A 40 7.08 -0.60 1.99
CA LEU A 40 8.09 -0.50 0.93
C LEU A 40 7.85 -1.52 -0.18
N ALA A 41 7.60 -2.79 0.17
CA ALA A 41 7.30 -3.84 -0.81
C ALA A 41 6.04 -3.51 -1.62
N ALA A 42 4.99 -2.96 -0.99
CA ALA A 42 3.80 -2.51 -1.71
C ALA A 42 4.12 -1.37 -2.68
N MET A 43 4.94 -0.38 -2.28
CA MET A 43 5.38 0.70 -3.17
C MET A 43 6.22 0.18 -4.35
N VAL A 44 7.16 -0.75 -4.10
CA VAL A 44 7.98 -1.42 -5.12
C VAL A 44 7.08 -2.21 -6.09
N ALA A 45 6.00 -2.81 -5.60
CA ALA A 45 4.99 -3.46 -6.43
C ALA A 45 4.07 -2.47 -7.20
N SER A 46 4.29 -1.16 -7.08
CA SER A 46 3.40 -0.09 -7.58
C SER A 46 1.96 -0.27 -7.08
N GLY A 47 1.82 -0.75 -5.85
CA GLY A 47 0.53 -0.99 -5.20
C GLY A 47 0.21 0.08 -4.17
N HIS A 48 -1.07 0.35 -4.00
CA HIS A 48 -1.58 1.28 -3.00
C HIS A 48 -1.76 0.61 -1.64
N VAL A 49 -1.60 1.37 -0.57
CA VAL A 49 -1.65 0.88 0.82
C VAL A 49 -2.82 1.53 1.53
N LEU A 50 -3.66 0.73 2.18
CA LEU A 50 -4.69 1.21 3.10
C LEU A 50 -4.20 1.05 4.54
N LEU A 51 -4.05 2.16 5.26
CA LEU A 51 -3.63 2.22 6.66
C LEU A 51 -4.87 2.37 7.54
N GLU A 52 -5.30 1.28 8.16
CA GLU A 52 -6.44 1.25 9.09
C GLU A 52 -5.94 1.19 10.53
N ASP A 53 -6.17 2.26 11.28
CA ASP A 53 -5.72 2.37 12.67
C ASP A 53 -6.39 3.55 13.36
N VAL A 54 -6.33 3.59 14.70
CA VAL A 54 -6.68 4.78 15.48
C VAL A 54 -5.73 5.95 15.20
N PRO A 55 -6.14 7.21 15.45
CA PRO A 55 -5.28 8.37 15.29
C PRO A 55 -4.00 8.29 16.14
N GLY A 56 -2.92 8.93 15.67
CA GLY A 56 -1.68 9.06 16.43
C GLY A 56 -0.65 7.93 16.26
N LEU A 57 -0.95 6.85 15.54
CA LEU A 57 -0.04 5.69 15.38
C LEU A 57 1.08 5.87 14.33
N GLY A 58 1.38 7.09 13.90
CA GLY A 58 2.50 7.36 12.99
C GLY A 58 2.23 7.06 11.50
N LYS A 59 0.97 6.87 11.08
CA LYS A 59 0.57 6.65 9.67
C LYS A 59 1.11 7.72 8.72
N THR A 60 0.90 8.99 9.05
CA THR A 60 1.40 10.14 8.28
C THR A 60 2.93 10.15 8.26
N MET A 61 3.56 9.73 9.35
CA MET A 61 5.02 9.66 9.46
C MET A 61 5.62 8.57 8.60
N LEU A 62 4.98 7.39 8.52
CA LEU A 62 5.38 6.32 7.60
C LEU A 62 5.41 6.82 6.15
N ALA A 63 4.30 7.41 5.68
CA ALA A 63 4.19 7.89 4.30
C ALA A 63 5.25 8.96 3.97
N ARG A 64 5.43 9.93 4.87
CA ARG A 64 6.40 11.01 4.69
C ARG A 64 7.84 10.50 4.76
N ALA A 65 8.14 9.58 5.68
CA ALA A 65 9.47 9.02 5.84
C ALA A 65 9.86 8.15 4.64
N LEU A 66 8.93 7.34 4.11
CA LEU A 66 9.14 6.57 2.88
C LEU A 66 9.44 7.51 1.71
N ALA A 67 8.58 8.51 1.45
CA ALA A 67 8.77 9.45 0.34
C ALA A 67 10.11 10.19 0.41
N THR A 68 10.46 10.68 1.60
CA THR A 68 11.73 11.37 1.82
C THR A 68 12.92 10.43 1.62
N SER A 69 12.84 9.18 2.11
CA SER A 69 13.92 8.20 2.00
C SER A 69 14.22 7.82 0.55
N VAL A 70 13.22 7.79 -0.32
CA VAL A 70 13.37 7.41 -1.74
C VAL A 70 13.49 8.60 -2.69
N GLY A 71 13.52 9.83 -2.17
CA GLY A 71 13.65 11.04 -2.97
C GLY A 71 12.47 11.33 -3.90
N LEU A 72 11.29 10.74 -3.64
CA LEU A 72 10.10 10.90 -4.46
C LEU A 72 9.24 12.08 -4.01
N SER A 73 8.53 12.71 -4.95
CA SER A 73 7.63 13.81 -4.62
C SER A 73 6.45 13.32 -3.76
N PHE A 74 6.10 14.12 -2.75
CA PHE A 74 5.08 13.81 -1.76
C PHE A 74 4.01 14.89 -1.72
N LYS A 75 2.75 14.47 -1.68
CA LYS A 75 1.61 15.35 -1.39
C LYS A 75 0.70 14.69 -0.36
N ARG A 76 0.14 15.52 0.51
CA ARG A 76 -0.89 15.12 1.47
C ARG A 76 -2.21 15.77 1.08
N ILE A 77 -3.26 14.98 1.06
CA ILE A 77 -4.64 15.40 0.86
C ILE A 77 -5.39 15.01 2.13
N GLN A 78 -5.94 15.99 2.83
CA GLN A 78 -6.82 15.72 3.96
C GLN A 78 -8.23 15.55 3.42
N PHE A 79 -8.85 14.39 3.67
CA PHE A 79 -10.22 14.15 3.25
C PHE A 79 -11.17 14.73 4.30
N THR A 80 -12.05 15.60 3.82
CA THR A 80 -13.09 16.29 4.59
C THR A 80 -14.42 16.17 3.85
N ALA A 81 -15.54 16.38 4.55
CA ALA A 81 -16.88 16.20 3.97
C ALA A 81 -17.16 17.12 2.76
N ASP A 82 -16.52 18.29 2.74
CA ASP A 82 -16.61 19.33 1.72
C ASP A 82 -15.56 19.20 0.61
N LEU A 83 -14.63 18.24 0.69
CA LEU A 83 -13.62 18.02 -0.34
C LEU A 83 -14.28 17.73 -1.69
N MET A 84 -13.88 18.46 -2.71
CA MET A 84 -14.38 18.29 -4.08
C MET A 84 -13.40 17.46 -4.92
N PRO A 85 -13.88 16.73 -5.95
CA PRO A 85 -13.01 16.04 -6.89
C PRO A 85 -11.91 16.95 -7.48
N SER A 86 -12.22 18.19 -7.81
CA SER A 86 -11.27 19.17 -8.33
C SER A 86 -10.14 19.52 -7.36
N ASP A 87 -10.35 19.40 -6.05
CA ASP A 87 -9.29 19.61 -5.06
C ASP A 87 -8.27 18.46 -5.02
N ILE A 88 -8.65 17.31 -5.58
CA ILE A 88 -7.83 16.10 -5.71
C ILE A 88 -7.13 16.12 -7.07
N VAL A 89 -7.91 16.21 -8.15
CA VAL A 89 -7.40 16.06 -9.53
C VAL A 89 -6.88 17.36 -10.14
N GLY A 90 -7.31 18.50 -9.62
CA GLY A 90 -7.03 19.81 -10.19
C GLY A 90 -8.12 20.27 -11.15
N GLY A 91 -7.86 21.37 -11.85
CA GLY A 91 -8.83 21.98 -12.74
C GLY A 91 -8.40 23.34 -13.27
N PRO A 92 -9.21 23.95 -14.15
CA PRO A 92 -8.93 25.27 -14.68
C PRO A 92 -9.06 26.33 -13.59
N VAL A 93 -8.03 27.16 -13.45
CA VAL A 93 -8.00 28.29 -12.51
C VAL A 93 -7.96 29.59 -13.30
N TYR A 94 -8.88 30.50 -12.99
CA TYR A 94 -8.96 31.82 -13.63
C TYR A 94 -7.76 32.69 -13.24
N ASN A 95 -7.09 33.27 -14.24
CA ASN A 95 -6.03 34.24 -14.08
C ASN A 95 -6.57 35.66 -14.29
N PRO A 96 -6.74 36.45 -13.22
CA PRO A 96 -7.32 37.79 -13.33
C PRO A 96 -6.41 38.80 -14.06
N LYS A 97 -5.13 38.48 -14.30
CA LYS A 97 -4.22 39.38 -15.01
C LYS A 97 -4.49 39.47 -16.51
N ASP A 98 -4.90 38.36 -17.13
CA ASP A 98 -5.10 38.25 -18.58
C ASP A 98 -6.48 37.66 -18.95
N GLY A 99 -7.32 37.33 -17.96
CA GLY A 99 -8.64 36.76 -18.17
C GLY A 99 -8.64 35.31 -18.66
N SER A 100 -7.48 34.64 -18.67
CA SER A 100 -7.34 33.26 -19.15
C SER A 100 -7.69 32.23 -18.07
N PHE A 101 -8.00 31.00 -18.50
CA PHE A 101 -8.10 29.84 -17.62
C PHE A 101 -6.86 28.97 -17.82
N ALA A 102 -6.07 28.81 -16.75
CA ALA A 102 -4.89 27.95 -16.78
C ALA A 102 -5.19 26.66 -16.01
N LEU A 103 -4.97 25.52 -16.66
CA LEU A 103 -5.11 24.22 -16.02
C LEU A 103 -4.06 24.07 -14.92
N ARG A 104 -4.49 23.83 -13.68
CA ARG A 104 -3.59 23.53 -12.57
C ARG A 104 -3.73 22.07 -12.13
N PRO A 105 -2.64 21.29 -12.14
CA PRO A 105 -2.66 19.92 -11.65
C PRO A 105 -2.95 19.89 -10.15
N GLY A 106 -3.80 18.95 -9.73
CA GLY A 106 -4.10 18.72 -8.33
C GLY A 106 -2.98 18.01 -7.57
N PRO A 107 -3.15 17.82 -6.25
CA PRO A 107 -2.18 17.12 -5.41
C PRO A 107 -1.93 15.65 -5.80
N VAL A 108 -2.80 15.01 -6.61
CA VAL A 108 -2.55 13.65 -7.12
C VAL A 108 -1.36 13.57 -8.08
N PHE A 109 -0.89 14.69 -8.64
CA PHE A 109 0.30 14.73 -9.49
C PHE A 109 1.60 14.72 -8.66
N ALA A 110 1.75 13.67 -7.84
CA ALA A 110 2.94 13.37 -7.06
C ALA A 110 3.18 11.86 -7.06
N HIS A 111 4.43 11.44 -6.91
CA HIS A 111 4.76 10.01 -6.86
C HIS A 111 4.12 9.32 -5.66
N ILE A 112 4.07 10.00 -4.51
CA ILE A 112 3.46 9.50 -3.29
C ILE A 112 2.38 10.46 -2.80
N VAL A 113 1.15 9.96 -2.68
CA VAL A 113 0.01 10.72 -2.17
C VAL A 113 -0.46 10.09 -0.86
N LEU A 114 -0.37 10.85 0.23
CA LEU A 114 -1.05 10.50 1.48
C LEU A 114 -2.49 11.03 1.42
N ALA A 115 -3.45 10.13 1.33
CA ALA A 115 -4.87 10.45 1.40
C ALA A 115 -5.36 10.19 2.84
N ASP A 116 -5.42 11.24 3.65
CA ASP A 116 -5.68 11.12 5.08
C ASP A 116 -7.17 11.13 5.37
N GLU A 117 -7.67 10.15 6.14
CA GLU A 117 -9.05 9.99 6.57
C GLU A 117 -10.03 9.87 5.39
N VAL A 118 -9.73 9.00 4.42
CA VAL A 118 -10.50 8.90 3.17
C VAL A 118 -11.99 8.60 3.38
N ASN A 119 -12.34 7.97 4.52
CA ASN A 119 -13.72 7.74 4.93
C ASN A 119 -14.48 9.00 5.38
N ARG A 120 -13.86 10.18 5.47
CA ARG A 120 -14.55 11.44 5.82
C ARG A 120 -15.07 12.21 4.61
N ALA A 121 -14.56 11.96 3.42
CA ALA A 121 -15.05 12.63 2.21
C ALA A 121 -16.28 11.93 1.62
N ASN A 122 -17.06 12.70 0.88
CA ASN A 122 -18.21 12.18 0.15
C ASN A 122 -17.78 11.15 -0.93
N PRO A 123 -18.70 10.27 -1.39
CA PRO A 123 -18.37 9.24 -2.38
C PRO A 123 -17.81 9.75 -3.71
N ARG A 124 -18.13 11.00 -4.12
CA ARG A 124 -17.61 11.58 -5.37
C ARG A 124 -16.12 11.90 -5.26
N ALA A 125 -15.70 12.50 -4.15
CA ALA A 125 -14.29 12.77 -3.87
C ALA A 125 -13.48 11.47 -3.72
N GLN A 126 -14.03 10.48 -3.00
CA GLN A 126 -13.42 9.15 -2.92
C GLN A 126 -13.23 8.51 -4.30
N SER A 127 -14.26 8.55 -5.14
CA SER A 127 -14.23 7.99 -6.49
C SER A 127 -13.15 8.65 -7.36
N ALA A 128 -12.97 9.97 -7.26
CA ALA A 128 -11.94 10.68 -8.02
C ALA A 128 -10.51 10.19 -7.70
N LEU A 129 -10.19 9.97 -6.42
CA LEU A 129 -8.89 9.40 -6.03
C LEU A 129 -8.73 7.95 -6.52
N LEU A 130 -9.79 7.14 -6.40
CA LEU A 130 -9.76 5.73 -6.79
C LEU A 130 -9.67 5.53 -8.30
N GLU A 131 -10.23 6.45 -9.08
CA GLU A 131 -10.06 6.50 -10.53
C GLU A 131 -8.60 6.79 -10.89
N CYS A 132 -7.96 7.75 -10.23
CA CYS A 132 -6.53 8.04 -10.40
C CYS A 132 -5.67 6.78 -10.12
N MET A 133 -6.02 6.04 -9.07
CA MET A 133 -5.34 4.79 -8.68
C MET A 133 -5.48 3.68 -9.74
N GLU A 134 -6.63 3.59 -10.39
CA GLU A 134 -6.91 2.55 -11.38
C GLU A 134 -6.31 2.89 -12.75
N GLU A 135 -6.49 4.13 -13.21
CA GLU A 135 -6.16 4.54 -14.57
C GLU A 135 -4.71 5.02 -14.72
N GLY A 136 -4.06 5.47 -13.62
CA GLY A 136 -2.71 6.04 -13.67
C GLY A 136 -2.61 7.35 -14.47
N GLN A 137 -3.75 7.99 -14.75
CA GLN A 137 -3.89 9.24 -15.46
C GLN A 137 -5.15 9.97 -15.00
N VAL A 138 -5.24 11.26 -15.32
CA VAL A 138 -6.40 12.10 -15.00
C VAL A 138 -6.84 12.82 -16.27
N THR A 139 -8.14 12.79 -16.58
CA THR A 139 -8.70 13.60 -17.67
C THR A 139 -9.25 14.91 -17.14
N LEU A 140 -8.67 16.03 -17.58
CA LEU A 140 -9.11 17.38 -17.25
C LEU A 140 -9.41 18.15 -18.53
N ASP A 141 -10.63 18.68 -18.65
CA ASP A 141 -11.06 19.50 -19.79
C ASP A 141 -10.76 18.85 -21.17
N GLY A 142 -11.02 17.54 -21.27
CA GLY A 142 -10.78 16.76 -22.49
C GLY A 142 -9.32 16.34 -22.73
N HIS A 143 -8.38 16.72 -21.86
CA HIS A 143 -6.97 16.34 -21.94
C HIS A 143 -6.62 15.28 -20.89
N SER A 144 -6.12 14.12 -21.34
CA SER A 144 -5.60 13.08 -20.44
C SER A 144 -4.15 13.38 -20.06
N LEU A 145 -3.90 13.54 -18.76
CA LEU A 145 -2.60 13.83 -18.18
C LEU A 145 -2.10 12.61 -17.40
N PRO A 146 -0.94 12.03 -17.74
CA PRO A 146 -0.40 10.89 -17.02
C PRO A 146 0.07 11.28 -15.61
N LEU A 147 -0.12 10.39 -14.65
CA LEU A 147 0.44 10.55 -13.30
C LEU A 147 1.93 10.17 -13.27
N PRO A 148 2.73 10.74 -12.35
CA PRO A 148 4.14 10.37 -12.19
C PRO A 148 4.32 8.88 -11.91
N GLN A 149 5.37 8.26 -12.44
CA GLN A 149 5.65 6.83 -12.21
C GLN A 149 6.92 6.68 -11.36
N PRO A 150 6.89 5.93 -10.24
CA PRO A 150 5.72 5.22 -9.70
C PRO A 150 4.70 6.17 -9.05
N PHE A 151 3.41 5.84 -9.18
CA PHE A 151 2.30 6.50 -8.48
C PHE A 151 1.77 5.60 -7.36
N VAL A 152 1.90 6.04 -6.11
CA VAL A 152 1.44 5.28 -4.94
C VAL A 152 0.61 6.15 -4.01
N VAL A 153 -0.62 5.70 -3.74
CA VAL A 153 -1.48 6.24 -2.69
C VAL A 153 -1.29 5.43 -1.41
N LEU A 154 -1.00 6.13 -0.31
CA LEU A 154 -1.18 5.63 1.05
C LEU A 154 -2.44 6.30 1.61
N ALA A 155 -3.54 5.55 1.69
CA ALA A 155 -4.78 6.05 2.26
C ALA A 155 -4.86 5.70 3.74
N THR A 156 -5.40 6.59 4.57
CA THR A 156 -5.68 6.28 5.98
C THR A 156 -7.18 6.26 6.23
N GLN A 157 -7.62 5.36 7.11
CA GLN A 157 -8.98 5.33 7.61
C GLN A 157 -8.98 5.09 9.11
N ASN A 158 -9.88 5.76 9.81
CA ASN A 158 -10.14 5.53 11.23
C ASN A 158 -11.41 4.69 11.36
N PRO A 159 -11.32 3.42 11.82
CA PRO A 159 -12.47 2.53 11.91
C PRO A 159 -13.44 2.92 13.05
N MET A 160 -13.02 3.78 13.99
CA MET A 160 -13.83 4.18 15.14
C MET A 160 -14.71 5.41 14.88
N ASP A 161 -14.49 6.13 13.78
CA ASP A 161 -15.34 7.28 13.42
C ASP A 161 -16.66 6.77 12.84
N MET A 162 -17.73 6.88 13.63
CA MET A 162 -19.08 6.43 13.25
C MET A 162 -20.01 7.58 12.81
N ALA A 163 -19.65 8.83 13.12
CA ALA A 163 -20.47 10.01 12.79
C ALA A 163 -19.84 10.81 11.64
N GLY A 164 -20.61 11.03 10.57
CA GLY A 164 -20.18 11.87 9.45
C GLY A 164 -19.13 11.24 8.53
N THR A 165 -19.06 9.90 8.49
CA THR A 165 -18.15 9.14 7.62
C THR A 165 -18.90 8.36 6.56
N PHE A 166 -18.26 8.21 5.40
CA PHE A 166 -18.67 7.38 4.28
C PHE A 166 -17.65 6.22 4.15
N PRO A 167 -17.98 5.00 4.61
CA PRO A 167 -17.05 3.87 4.48
C PRO A 167 -16.80 3.56 3.00
N LEU A 168 -15.58 3.11 2.69
CA LEU A 168 -15.29 2.64 1.34
C LEU A 168 -16.05 1.33 1.09
N PRO A 169 -16.84 1.24 0.00
CA PRO A 169 -17.39 -0.03 -0.46
C PRO A 169 -16.29 -1.07 -0.68
N GLU A 170 -16.63 -2.35 -0.54
CA GLU A 170 -15.68 -3.46 -0.67
C GLU A 170 -15.02 -3.49 -2.07
N ALA A 171 -15.80 -3.14 -3.11
CA ALA A 171 -15.29 -3.00 -4.47
C ALA A 171 -14.22 -1.89 -4.62
N GLN A 172 -14.25 -0.88 -3.75
CA GLN A 172 -13.24 0.17 -3.70
C GLN A 172 -12.02 -0.26 -2.89
N MET A 173 -12.23 -0.96 -1.78
CA MET A 173 -11.13 -1.53 -0.98
C MET A 173 -10.28 -2.50 -1.80
N ASP A 174 -10.86 -3.25 -2.74
CA ASP A 174 -10.14 -4.21 -3.60
C ASP A 174 -9.00 -3.57 -4.44
N ARG A 175 -9.05 -2.24 -4.64
CA ARG A 175 -8.01 -1.47 -5.35
C ARG A 175 -6.72 -1.29 -4.55
N PHE A 176 -6.76 -1.44 -3.23
CA PHE A 176 -5.57 -1.42 -2.40
C PHE A 176 -4.86 -2.77 -2.45
N LEU A 177 -3.54 -2.77 -2.64
CA LEU A 177 -2.73 -3.98 -2.70
C LEU A 177 -2.68 -4.67 -1.35
N ILE A 178 -2.45 -3.89 -0.30
CA ILE A 178 -2.45 -4.34 1.09
C ILE A 178 -3.26 -3.40 1.96
N ARG A 179 -3.84 -3.97 3.01
CA ARG A 179 -4.29 -3.27 4.19
C ARG A 179 -3.31 -3.53 5.33
N LEU A 180 -2.92 -2.47 6.04
CA LEU A 180 -1.89 -2.51 7.05
C LEU A 180 -2.33 -1.73 8.30
N SER A 181 -2.01 -2.29 9.47
CA SER A 181 -2.11 -1.63 10.77
C SER A 181 -0.71 -1.55 11.39
N LEU A 182 -0.37 -0.37 11.89
CA LEU A 182 0.85 -0.09 12.63
C LEU A 182 0.72 -0.55 14.09
N GLY A 183 -0.44 -0.33 14.70
CA GLY A 183 -0.67 -0.62 16.12
C GLY A 183 0.19 0.22 17.07
N TYR A 184 -0.08 0.10 18.37
CA TYR A 184 0.67 0.84 19.41
C TYR A 184 2.14 0.41 19.47
N PRO A 185 3.08 1.33 19.79
CA PRO A 185 4.45 0.95 20.12
C PRO A 185 4.48 0.13 21.41
N ASP A 186 5.53 -0.68 21.59
CA ASP A 186 5.81 -1.27 22.89
C ASP A 186 6.38 -0.21 23.86
N PHE A 187 6.40 -0.54 25.16
CA PHE A 187 6.85 0.38 26.20
C PHE A 187 8.27 0.92 25.95
N ALA A 188 9.20 0.06 25.49
CA ALA A 188 10.58 0.45 25.27
C ALA A 188 10.70 1.45 24.10
N THR A 189 9.96 1.18 23.02
CA THR A 189 9.84 2.06 21.87
C THR A 189 9.22 3.39 22.26
N GLU A 190 8.13 3.38 23.03
CA GLU A 190 7.44 4.58 23.48
C GLU A 190 8.33 5.47 24.37
N ALA A 191 9.08 4.86 25.30
CA ALA A 191 10.09 5.56 26.09
C ALA A 191 11.22 6.16 25.21
N GLY A 192 11.68 5.41 24.19
CA GLY A 192 12.68 5.87 23.23
C GLY A 192 12.18 7.03 22.34
N LEU A 193 10.89 7.07 22.02
CA LEU A 193 10.27 8.18 21.28
C LEU A 193 10.37 9.49 22.06
N ILE A 194 10.14 9.47 23.39
CA ILE A 194 10.25 10.65 24.25
C ILE A 194 11.67 11.25 24.17
N GLN A 195 12.69 10.39 24.24
CA GLN A 195 14.09 10.82 24.18
C GLN A 195 14.47 11.33 22.77
N SER A 196 14.10 10.58 21.73
CA SER A 196 14.47 10.92 20.35
C SER A 196 13.79 12.19 19.82
N GLN A 197 12.62 12.54 20.35
CA GLN A 197 11.84 13.71 19.92
C GLN A 197 11.96 14.92 20.86
N GLN A 198 12.81 14.85 21.89
CA GLN A 198 12.94 15.91 22.91
C GLN A 198 13.22 17.31 22.32
N PHE A 199 14.04 17.39 21.28
CA PHE A 199 14.49 18.66 20.70
C PHE A 199 13.92 18.92 19.30
N ALA A 200 13.79 17.89 18.48
CA ALA A 200 13.28 17.98 17.12
C ALA A 200 12.80 16.60 16.64
N HIS A 201 11.76 16.58 15.81
CA HIS A 201 11.27 15.32 15.24
C HIS A 201 12.29 14.77 14.20
N PRO A 202 12.68 13.48 14.24
CA PRO A 202 13.67 12.90 13.32
C PRO A 202 13.43 13.14 11.83
N ILE A 203 12.16 13.20 11.41
CA ILE A 203 11.74 13.52 10.03
C ILE A 203 12.32 14.82 9.48
N GLN A 204 12.65 15.81 10.34
CA GLN A 204 13.20 17.09 9.91
C GLN A 204 14.65 16.97 9.44
N ARG A 205 15.36 15.92 9.88
CA ARG A 205 16.76 15.67 9.53
C ARG A 205 16.92 14.53 8.52
N LEU A 206 15.82 13.82 8.24
CA LEU A 206 15.82 12.68 7.33
C LEU A 206 16.23 13.13 5.92
N GLN A 207 17.23 12.47 5.36
CA GLN A 207 17.72 12.70 3.99
C GLN A 207 17.36 11.50 3.10
N PRO A 208 17.21 11.69 1.78
CA PRO A 208 17.06 10.59 0.85
C PRO A 208 18.30 9.68 0.88
N VAL A 209 18.07 8.37 0.83
CA VAL A 209 19.12 7.34 0.73
C VAL A 209 19.24 6.77 -0.67
N CYS A 210 18.30 7.09 -1.56
CA CYS A 210 18.36 6.77 -2.97
C CYS A 210 17.72 7.86 -3.84
N THR A 211 17.98 7.79 -5.14
CA THR A 211 17.36 8.64 -6.16
C THR A 211 16.08 8.01 -6.71
N PRO A 212 15.18 8.80 -7.33
CA PRO A 212 14.01 8.26 -8.03
C PRO A 212 14.35 7.20 -9.08
N ALA A 213 15.47 7.35 -9.79
CA ALA A 213 15.94 6.37 -10.77
C ALA A 213 16.33 5.04 -10.10
N GLN A 214 17.09 5.10 -9.00
CA GLN A 214 17.45 3.90 -8.24
C GLN A 214 16.22 3.21 -7.63
N PHE A 215 15.20 3.98 -7.22
CA PHE A 215 13.94 3.41 -6.77
C PHE A 215 13.16 2.75 -7.92
N ALA A 216 13.17 3.34 -9.11
CA ALA A 216 12.56 2.73 -10.29
C ALA A 216 13.25 1.41 -10.67
N ASP A 217 14.58 1.35 -10.60
CA ASP A 217 15.34 0.12 -10.81
C ASP A 217 15.00 -0.96 -9.76
N LEU A 218 14.80 -0.56 -8.50
CA LEU A 218 14.34 -1.46 -7.43
C LEU A 218 12.92 -2.00 -7.72
N ALA A 219 12.02 -1.16 -8.20
CA ALA A 219 10.66 -1.56 -8.60
C ALA A 219 10.67 -2.54 -9.78
N GLU A 220 11.51 -2.29 -10.79
CA GLU A 220 11.66 -3.20 -11.94
C GLU A 220 12.30 -4.53 -11.51
N GLY A 221 13.29 -4.51 -10.61
CA GLY A 221 13.91 -5.70 -10.05
C GLY A 221 12.92 -6.67 -9.39
N ALA A 222 11.86 -6.16 -8.74
CA ALA A 222 10.80 -6.99 -8.18
C ALA A 222 10.01 -7.75 -9.25
N ARG A 223 9.90 -7.22 -10.48
CA ARG A 223 9.28 -7.89 -11.63
C ARG A 223 10.17 -8.98 -12.23
N ALA A 224 11.41 -9.12 -11.81
CA ALA A 224 12.29 -10.22 -12.19
C ALA A 224 12.25 -11.40 -11.20
N VAL A 225 11.65 -11.23 -10.01
CA VAL A 225 11.53 -12.33 -9.03
C VAL A 225 10.66 -13.45 -9.59
N ILE A 226 11.18 -14.67 -9.52
CA ILE A 226 10.57 -15.86 -10.11
C ILE A 226 9.40 -16.35 -9.23
N VAL A 227 8.27 -16.62 -9.86
CA VAL A 227 7.16 -17.37 -9.28
C VAL A 227 7.09 -18.70 -10.01
N THR A 228 7.41 -19.80 -9.34
CA THR A 228 7.34 -21.12 -9.95
C THR A 228 5.88 -21.53 -10.20
N PRO A 229 5.60 -22.48 -11.10
CA PRO A 229 4.25 -22.99 -11.32
C PRO A 229 3.59 -23.52 -10.04
N GLU A 230 4.36 -24.19 -9.17
CA GLU A 230 3.90 -24.72 -7.88
C GLU A 230 3.50 -23.58 -6.94
N MET A 231 4.28 -22.50 -6.92
CA MET A 231 3.98 -21.32 -6.11
C MET A 231 2.75 -20.58 -6.61
N ALA A 232 2.58 -20.46 -7.94
CA ALA A 232 1.39 -19.90 -8.54
C ALA A 232 0.14 -20.72 -8.20
N GLN A 233 0.22 -22.05 -8.24
CA GLN A 233 -0.86 -22.94 -7.82
C GLN A 233 -1.16 -22.80 -6.33
N PHE A 234 -0.14 -22.71 -5.47
CA PHE A 234 -0.32 -22.52 -4.03
C PHE A 234 -1.07 -21.21 -3.72
N MET A 235 -0.68 -20.10 -4.34
CA MET A 235 -1.39 -18.82 -4.20
C MET A 235 -2.83 -18.89 -4.72
N ALA A 236 -3.04 -19.55 -5.86
CA ALA A 236 -4.38 -19.75 -6.41
C ALA A 236 -5.26 -20.61 -5.50
N GLN A 237 -4.71 -21.66 -4.87
CA GLN A 237 -5.41 -22.52 -3.91
C GLN A 237 -5.83 -21.74 -2.66
N ILE A 238 -4.95 -20.91 -2.10
CA ILE A 238 -5.29 -20.03 -0.97
C ILE A 238 -6.49 -19.15 -1.32
N VAL A 239 -6.45 -18.48 -2.48
CA VAL A 239 -7.54 -17.59 -2.90
C VAL A 239 -8.82 -18.37 -3.21
N ALA A 240 -8.73 -19.53 -3.86
CA ALA A 240 -9.88 -20.39 -4.13
C ALA A 240 -10.56 -20.83 -2.83
N ALA A 241 -9.79 -21.18 -1.80
CA ALA A 241 -10.32 -21.56 -0.49
C ALA A 241 -11.12 -20.43 0.17
N THR A 242 -10.81 -19.15 -0.09
CA THR A 242 -11.64 -18.03 0.40
C THR A 242 -13.04 -18.02 -0.22
N ARG A 243 -13.24 -18.59 -1.41
CA ARG A 243 -14.53 -18.56 -2.12
C ARG A 243 -15.44 -19.72 -1.69
N THR A 244 -14.89 -20.75 -1.08
CA THR A 244 -15.62 -21.93 -0.60
C THR A 244 -15.68 -22.00 0.93
N HIS A 245 -15.06 -21.03 1.64
CA HIS A 245 -15.04 -21.01 3.09
C HIS A 245 -16.44 -20.74 3.66
N PRO A 246 -16.95 -21.55 4.61
CA PRO A 246 -18.33 -21.45 5.09
C PRO A 246 -18.64 -20.14 5.84
N MET A 247 -17.64 -19.48 6.41
CA MET A 247 -17.81 -18.19 7.10
C MET A 247 -17.88 -16.99 6.15
N LEU A 248 -17.64 -17.17 4.85
CA LEU A 248 -17.56 -16.09 3.87
C LEU A 248 -18.78 -16.09 2.95
N ARG A 249 -19.39 -14.92 2.76
CA ARG A 249 -20.38 -14.68 1.71
C ARG A 249 -19.71 -14.44 0.36
N PHE A 250 -18.59 -13.72 0.36
CA PHE A 250 -17.79 -13.49 -0.83
C PHE A 250 -16.30 -13.70 -0.50
N GLY A 251 -15.64 -14.50 -1.33
CA GLY A 251 -14.18 -14.68 -1.28
C GLY A 251 -13.45 -13.65 -2.14
N ALA A 252 -12.12 -13.69 -2.11
CA ALA A 252 -11.28 -12.73 -2.80
C ALA A 252 -11.37 -12.86 -4.34
N SER A 253 -11.36 -11.71 -5.02
CA SER A 253 -11.44 -11.59 -6.48
C SER A 253 -10.16 -12.10 -7.17
N PRO A 254 -10.11 -12.18 -8.52
CA PRO A 254 -8.85 -12.40 -9.24
C PRO A 254 -7.79 -11.32 -8.97
N ARG A 255 -8.20 -10.08 -8.62
CA ARG A 255 -7.28 -9.03 -8.15
C ARG A 255 -6.61 -9.44 -6.83
N GLY A 256 -7.34 -10.19 -5.98
CA GLY A 256 -6.83 -10.94 -4.84
C GLY A 256 -5.60 -11.78 -5.19
N THR A 257 -5.74 -12.69 -6.15
CA THR A 257 -4.68 -13.60 -6.61
C THR A 257 -3.49 -12.84 -7.18
N LEU A 258 -3.72 -11.90 -8.09
CA LEU A 258 -2.64 -11.12 -8.70
C LEU A 258 -1.95 -10.19 -7.68
N GLY A 259 -2.71 -9.64 -6.73
CA GLY A 259 -2.16 -8.86 -5.63
C GLY A 259 -1.26 -9.70 -4.73
N LEU A 260 -1.66 -10.93 -4.39
CA LEU A 260 -0.87 -11.82 -3.56
C LEU A 260 0.48 -12.15 -4.23
N ALA A 261 0.44 -12.48 -5.53
CA ALA A 261 1.65 -12.73 -6.30
C ALA A 261 2.55 -11.49 -6.38
N ARG A 262 2.00 -10.31 -6.69
CA ARG A 262 2.78 -9.06 -6.76
C ARG A 262 3.42 -8.71 -5.43
N MET A 263 2.67 -8.79 -4.34
CA MET A 263 3.16 -8.49 -3.00
C MET A 263 4.24 -9.47 -2.56
N ALA A 264 4.04 -10.77 -2.77
CA ALA A 264 5.01 -11.79 -2.41
C ALA A 264 6.33 -11.63 -3.19
N ARG A 265 6.26 -11.32 -4.49
CA ARG A 265 7.45 -11.03 -5.32
C ARG A 265 8.20 -9.81 -4.82
N ALA A 266 7.50 -8.71 -4.54
CA ALA A 266 8.13 -7.48 -4.09
C ALA A 266 8.77 -7.64 -2.70
N LEU A 267 8.11 -8.32 -1.77
CA LEU A 267 8.69 -8.58 -0.45
C LEU A 267 9.91 -9.52 -0.54
N SER A 268 9.83 -10.55 -1.38
CA SER A 268 10.98 -11.43 -1.68
C SER A 268 12.15 -10.61 -2.22
N HIS A 269 11.89 -9.69 -3.16
CA HIS A 269 12.92 -8.80 -3.73
C HIS A 269 13.55 -7.87 -2.70
N VAL A 270 12.73 -7.22 -1.88
CA VAL A 270 13.15 -6.32 -0.78
C VAL A 270 14.08 -7.06 0.19
N ARG A 271 13.84 -8.36 0.42
CA ARG A 271 14.66 -9.23 1.27
C ARG A 271 15.82 -9.90 0.54
N GLY A 272 16.03 -9.62 -0.75
CA GLY A 272 17.14 -10.17 -1.55
C GLY A 272 16.94 -11.58 -2.06
N GLN A 273 15.72 -12.10 -1.99
CA GLN A 273 15.36 -13.39 -2.55
C GLN A 273 15.10 -13.28 -4.06
N ARG A 274 15.47 -14.32 -4.82
CA ARG A 274 15.32 -14.38 -6.28
C ARG A 274 14.05 -15.09 -6.74
N TYR A 275 13.43 -15.86 -5.85
CA TYR A 275 12.18 -16.58 -6.07
C TYR A 275 11.28 -16.38 -4.86
N VAL A 276 9.97 -16.55 -5.07
CA VAL A 276 8.98 -16.46 -4.00
C VAL A 276 8.98 -17.74 -3.18
N GLU A 277 9.17 -17.61 -1.88
CA GLU A 277 9.08 -18.72 -0.92
C GLU A 277 7.67 -18.87 -0.34
N PRO A 278 7.26 -20.10 0.07
CA PRO A 278 5.95 -20.32 0.69
C PRO A 278 5.74 -19.50 1.97
N ALA A 279 6.81 -19.26 2.73
CA ALA A 279 6.78 -18.48 3.96
C ALA A 279 6.37 -17.02 3.69
N VAL A 280 6.90 -16.42 2.63
CA VAL A 280 6.57 -15.04 2.22
C VAL A 280 5.10 -14.93 1.81
N VAL A 281 4.58 -15.91 1.05
CA VAL A 281 3.17 -15.94 0.67
C VAL A 281 2.26 -16.02 1.90
N ARG A 282 2.57 -16.91 2.84
CA ARG A 282 1.81 -17.07 4.09
C ARG A 282 1.86 -15.79 4.93
N GLU A 283 2.99 -15.11 4.97
CA GLU A 283 3.19 -13.86 5.72
C GLU A 283 2.30 -12.74 5.20
N VAL A 284 2.29 -12.49 3.88
CA VAL A 284 1.57 -11.34 3.31
C VAL A 284 0.10 -11.62 3.02
N ALA A 285 -0.32 -12.88 2.98
CA ALA A 285 -1.69 -13.27 2.65
C ALA A 285 -2.76 -12.57 3.51
N PRO A 286 -2.65 -12.46 4.85
CA PRO A 286 -3.61 -11.72 5.65
C PRO A 286 -3.73 -10.24 5.22
N ALA A 287 -2.60 -9.55 5.02
CA ALA A 287 -2.57 -8.15 4.63
C ALA A 287 -3.12 -7.91 3.21
N VAL A 288 -3.01 -8.89 2.31
CA VAL A 288 -3.50 -8.80 0.93
C VAL A 288 -4.97 -9.23 0.78
N LEU A 289 -5.44 -10.19 1.58
CA LEU A 289 -6.73 -10.86 1.35
C LEU A 289 -7.82 -10.44 2.34
N ALA A 290 -7.47 -10.00 3.56
CA ALA A 290 -8.46 -9.76 4.61
C ALA A 290 -9.46 -8.64 4.28
N HIS A 291 -9.06 -7.63 3.51
CA HIS A 291 -9.95 -6.55 3.02
C HIS A 291 -10.68 -6.90 1.71
N ARG A 292 -10.46 -8.11 1.17
CA ARG A 292 -11.06 -8.60 -0.08
C ARG A 292 -12.07 -9.72 0.13
N ILE A 293 -12.40 -10.02 1.37
CA ILE A 293 -13.37 -11.06 1.74
C ILE A 293 -14.49 -10.45 2.58
N VAL A 294 -15.69 -11.00 2.44
CA VAL A 294 -16.89 -10.53 3.13
C VAL A 294 -17.45 -11.67 3.96
N LEU A 295 -17.60 -11.44 5.27
CA LEU A 295 -18.18 -12.41 6.20
C LEU A 295 -19.67 -12.64 5.89
N ALA A 296 -20.13 -13.88 6.04
CA ALA A 296 -21.53 -14.24 5.82
C ALA A 296 -22.47 -13.69 6.89
N GLN A 297 -21.98 -13.56 8.11
CA GLN A 297 -22.69 -12.96 9.23
C GLN A 297 -21.77 -11.93 9.90
N PRO A 298 -22.28 -10.73 10.23
CA PRO A 298 -21.53 -9.79 11.05
C PRO A 298 -21.31 -10.42 12.44
N HIS A 299 -20.06 -10.72 12.79
CA HIS A 299 -19.73 -11.23 14.12
C HIS A 299 -19.97 -10.14 15.16
N VAL A 300 -20.99 -10.32 16.00
CA VAL A 300 -21.46 -9.34 17.00
C VAL A 300 -20.42 -9.03 18.09
N GLN A 301 -19.37 -9.84 18.22
CA GLN A 301 -18.39 -9.75 19.32
C GLN A 301 -16.93 -9.50 18.89
N ALA A 302 -16.61 -9.45 17.59
CA ALA A 302 -15.25 -9.26 17.10
C ALA A 302 -15.14 -8.01 16.24
N HIS A 303 -13.99 -7.30 16.33
CA HIS A 303 -13.69 -6.22 15.39
C HIS A 303 -13.68 -6.80 13.96
N PRO A 304 -14.46 -6.28 13.00
CA PRO A 304 -14.62 -6.89 11.67
C PRO A 304 -13.30 -7.17 10.95
N VAL A 305 -12.33 -6.27 11.14
CA VAL A 305 -10.94 -6.34 10.65
C VAL A 305 -10.23 -7.61 11.12
N GLN A 306 -10.28 -7.90 12.43
CA GLN A 306 -9.60 -9.05 13.02
C GLN A 306 -10.30 -10.35 12.62
N ALA A 307 -11.63 -10.32 12.46
CA ALA A 307 -12.39 -11.50 12.04
C ALA A 307 -11.99 -11.96 10.63
N THR A 308 -11.83 -11.05 9.67
CA THR A 308 -11.40 -11.44 8.32
C THR A 308 -9.94 -11.93 8.28
N GLU A 309 -9.03 -11.30 9.03
CA GLU A 309 -7.65 -11.78 9.15
C GLU A 309 -7.55 -13.17 9.76
N ASN A 310 -8.37 -13.47 10.76
CA ASN A 310 -8.42 -14.79 11.40
C ASN A 310 -8.90 -15.87 10.42
N VAL A 311 -9.92 -15.58 9.60
CA VAL A 311 -10.38 -16.53 8.56
C VAL A 311 -9.26 -16.80 7.54
N VAL A 312 -8.50 -15.78 7.13
CA VAL A 312 -7.35 -15.99 6.24
C VAL A 312 -6.28 -16.87 6.92
N ARG A 313 -5.98 -16.63 8.20
CA ARG A 313 -5.02 -17.46 8.96
C ARG A 313 -5.48 -18.91 9.09
N GLU A 314 -6.78 -19.14 9.30
CA GLU A 314 -7.39 -20.47 9.32
C GLU A 314 -7.21 -21.18 7.97
N ILE A 315 -7.56 -20.50 6.87
CA ILE A 315 -7.37 -21.03 5.51
C ILE A 315 -5.90 -21.42 5.29
N LEU A 316 -4.95 -20.57 5.68
CA LEU A 316 -3.52 -20.85 5.56
C LEU A 316 -3.08 -22.06 6.38
N ALA A 317 -3.61 -22.25 7.58
CA ALA A 317 -3.30 -23.40 8.43
C ALA A 317 -3.72 -24.73 7.79
N LEU A 318 -4.79 -24.72 6.98
CA LEU A 318 -5.29 -25.90 6.27
C LEU A 318 -4.57 -26.19 4.95
N GLN A 319 -3.88 -25.20 4.37
CA GLN A 319 -3.14 -25.40 3.11
C GLN A 319 -1.83 -26.15 3.35
N ARG A 320 -1.56 -27.16 2.52
CA ARG A 320 -0.26 -27.85 2.49
C ARG A 320 0.79 -26.91 1.88
N THR A 321 1.90 -26.72 2.59
CA THR A 321 3.04 -25.97 2.05
C THR A 321 3.65 -26.76 0.88
N PRO A 322 3.82 -26.15 -0.31
CA PRO A 322 4.55 -26.79 -1.39
C PRO A 322 6.00 -27.06 -0.96
N ARG A 323 6.57 -28.14 -1.48
CA ARG A 323 7.96 -28.55 -1.23
C ARG A 323 8.93 -27.75 -2.08
#